data_AF-A0A372RHX0-F1
#
_entry.id   AF-A0A372RHX0-F1
#
_cell.length_a   1.000
_cell.length_b   1.000
_cell.length_c   1.000
_cell.angle_alpha   90.00
_cell.angle_beta   90.00
_cell.angle_gamma   90.00
#
_symmetry.space_group_name_H-M   'P 1'
#
loop_
_entity.id
_entity.type
_entity.pdbx_description
1 polymer ?
#
loop_
_entity_poly.entity_id
_entity_poly.type
_entity_poly.pdbx_seq_one_letter_code
_entity_poly.pdbx_strand_id
1 'polypeptide(L)'
;MFNQLSKYQTPKLYFTPAMQRARRPFAVKNAITGLLLFGFCGAILIIIIKVSYSIMAVKQDDFDDVPMPSPPSTANSEEKLTNDRK
;
A
#
# COMPACT_ATOMS: atom_id res chain seq x y z
N MET A 1 -5.56 -11.78 53.90
CA MET A 1 -5.10 -10.38 53.79
C MET A 1 -4.14 -10.27 52.61
N PHE A 2 -4.60 -9.87 51.43
CA PHE A 2 -3.77 -9.79 50.21
C PHE A 2 -3.84 -8.40 49.56
N ASN A 3 -3.66 -7.34 50.34
CA ASN A 3 -3.55 -5.98 49.81
C ASN A 3 -2.50 -5.19 50.58
N GLN A 4 -1.27 -5.69 50.57
CA GLN A 4 -0.10 -5.00 51.12
C GLN A 4 0.82 -4.65 49.95
N LEU A 5 0.74 -3.40 49.53
CA LEU A 5 1.60 -2.85 48.50
C LEU A 5 3.05 -2.85 49.02
N SER A 6 3.95 -3.55 48.34
CA SER A 6 5.39 -3.52 48.66
C SER A 6 5.93 -2.09 48.60
N LYS A 7 6.90 -1.76 49.47
CA LYS A 7 7.55 -0.44 49.54
C LYS A 7 8.13 0.03 48.19
N TYR A 8 8.40 -0.92 47.28
CA TYR A 8 8.94 -0.64 45.94
C TYR A 8 7.88 -0.55 44.84
N GLN A 9 6.64 -0.94 45.12
CA GLN A 9 5.55 -0.85 44.17
C GLN A 9 4.81 0.48 44.35
N THR A 10 4.58 1.18 43.25
CA THR A 10 3.73 2.38 43.24
C THR A 10 2.46 2.06 42.43
N PRO A 11 1.26 2.11 43.01
CA PRO A 11 -0.01 1.79 42.33
C PRO A 11 -0.51 2.97 41.50
N LYS A 12 0.35 3.95 41.26
CA LYS A 12 0.03 5.23 40.65
C LYS A 12 0.21 5.10 39.14
N LEU A 13 -0.79 5.57 38.37
CA LEU A 13 -0.78 5.52 36.91
C LEU A 13 0.21 6.50 36.26
N TYR A 14 0.88 7.34 37.05
CA TYR A 14 1.86 8.30 36.56
C TYR A 14 3.29 7.87 36.90
N PHE A 15 4.23 8.29 36.07
CA PHE A 15 5.64 7.98 36.25
C PHE A 15 6.26 8.76 37.41
N THR A 16 6.99 8.06 38.27
CA THR A 16 7.76 8.70 39.35
C THR A 16 8.97 9.47 38.79
N PRO A 17 9.47 10.49 39.50
CA PRO A 17 10.62 11.29 39.04
C PRO A 17 11.91 10.47 38.80
N ALA A 18 12.10 9.38 39.55
CA ALA A 18 13.19 8.44 39.32
C ALA A 18 13.04 7.70 37.98
N MET A 19 11.82 7.26 37.69
CA MET A 19 11.49 6.52 36.47
C MET A 19 11.57 7.40 35.21
N GLN A 20 11.17 8.67 35.31
CA GLN A 20 11.31 9.63 34.20
C GLN A 20 12.78 9.85 33.82
N ARG A 21 13.66 9.99 34.81
CA ARG A 21 15.12 10.14 34.57
C ARG A 21 15.71 8.92 33.87
N ALA A 22 15.33 7.72 34.30
CA ALA A 22 15.79 6.48 33.69
C ALA A 22 15.43 6.36 32.18
N ARG A 23 14.33 6.99 31.74
CA ARG A 23 13.87 6.92 30.32
C ARG A 23 14.36 8.05 29.44
N ARG A 24 14.87 9.15 30.00
CA ARG A 24 15.38 10.29 29.22
C ARG A 24 16.34 9.91 28.08
N PRO A 25 17.34 9.01 28.27
CA PRO A 25 18.30 8.72 27.20
C PRO A 25 17.68 7.95 26.01
N PHE A 26 16.55 7.27 26.21
CA PHE A 26 15.90 6.48 25.16
C PHE A 26 14.74 7.20 24.49
N ALA A 27 14.24 8.29 25.08
CA ALA A 27 13.10 9.04 24.53
C ALA A 27 13.39 9.52 23.10
N VAL A 28 14.56 10.11 22.86
CA VAL A 28 14.95 10.62 21.54
C VAL A 28 15.18 9.47 20.55
N LYS A 29 15.91 8.44 20.96
CA LYS A 29 16.23 7.28 20.11
C LYS A 29 14.95 6.56 19.67
N ASN A 30 14.03 6.30 20.60
CA ASN A 30 12.77 5.63 20.30
C ASN A 30 11.85 6.50 19.44
N ALA A 31 11.84 7.82 19.64
CA ALA A 31 11.06 8.73 18.80
C ALA A 31 11.56 8.73 17.35
N ILE A 32 12.88 8.74 17.13
CA ILE A 32 13.48 8.66 15.80
C ILE A 32 13.11 7.34 15.11
N THR A 33 13.26 6.21 15.81
CA THR A 33 12.90 4.89 15.28
C THR A 33 11.40 4.82 14.95
N GLY A 34 10.54 5.39 15.81
CA GLY A 34 9.11 5.47 15.57
C GLY A 34 8.76 6.33 14.35
N LEU A 35 9.42 7.47 14.17
CA LEU A 35 9.25 8.34 13.01
C LEU A 35 9.67 7.64 11.72
N LEU A 36 10.80 6.93 11.74
CA LEU A 36 11.27 6.15 10.58
C LEU A 36 10.26 5.06 10.20
N LEU A 37 9.77 4.30 11.18
CA LEU A 37 8.79 3.25 10.94
C LEU A 37 7.46 3.81 10.43
N PHE A 38 6.99 4.91 11.02
CA PHE A 38 5.77 5.57 10.59
C PHE A 38 5.90 6.15 9.17
N GLY A 39 7.02 6.80 8.86
CA GLY A 39 7.32 7.30 7.52
C GLY A 39 7.38 6.17 6.49
N PHE A 40 7.98 5.04 6.84
CA PHE A 40 8.05 3.87 5.98
C PHE A 40 6.66 3.25 5.70
N CYS A 41 5.87 3.01 6.74
CA CYS A 41 4.49 2.53 6.58
C CYS A 41 3.64 3.51 5.75
N GLY A 42 3.77 4.81 6.01
CA GLY A 42 3.08 5.85 5.24
C GLY A 42 3.48 5.83 3.76
N ALA A 43 4.77 5.69 3.46
CA ALA A 43 5.28 5.61 2.10
C ALA A 43 4.72 4.39 1.35
N ILE A 44 4.65 3.22 1.99
CA ILE A 44 4.04 2.01 1.40
C ILE A 44 2.57 2.24 1.08
N LEU A 45 1.80 2.79 2.02
CA LEU A 45 0.38 3.09 1.80
C LEU A 45 0.18 4.06 0.62
N ILE A 46 0.98 5.13 0.57
CA ILE A 46 0.94 6.12 -0.53
C ILE A 46 1.28 5.45 -1.87
N ILE A 47 2.29 4.58 -1.91
CA ILE A 47 2.70 3.84 -3.11
C ILE A 47 1.56 2.93 -3.61
N ILE A 48 0.93 2.16 -2.72
CA ILE A 48 -0.16 1.25 -3.10
C ILE A 48 -1.32 2.05 -3.71
N ILE A 49 -1.73 3.14 -3.06
CA ILE A 49 -2.80 4.01 -3.56
C ILE A 49 -2.46 4.58 -4.94
N LYS A 50 -1.22 5.03 -5.13
CA LYS A 50 -0.75 5.56 -6.43
C LYS A 50 -0.75 4.50 -7.53
N VAL A 51 -0.29 3.29 -7.26
CA VAL A 51 -0.24 2.21 -8.26
C VAL A 51 -1.65 1.82 -8.70
N SER A 52 -2.58 1.67 -7.76
CA SER A 52 -3.99 1.39 -8.08
C SER A 52 -4.60 2.46 -8.96
N TYR A 53 -4.38 3.74 -8.65
CA TYR A 53 -4.84 4.86 -9.48
C TYR A 53 -4.21 4.82 -10.88
N SER A 54 -2.90 4.54 -10.96
CA SER A 54 -2.18 4.49 -12.24
C SER A 54 -2.73 3.42 -13.18
N ILE A 55 -3.08 2.23 -12.67
CA ILE A 55 -3.64 1.15 -13.50
C ILE A 55 -5.04 1.52 -14.02
N MET A 56 -5.84 2.24 -13.24
CA MET A 56 -7.16 2.71 -13.68
C MET A 56 -7.04 3.83 -14.72
N ALA A 57 -6.07 4.73 -14.56
CA ALA A 57 -5.85 5.84 -15.49
C ALA A 57 -5.41 5.39 -16.90
N VAL A 58 -4.70 4.26 -17.01
CA VAL A 58 -4.25 3.71 -18.32
C VAL A 58 -5.39 3.13 -19.17
N LYS A 59 -6.58 2.90 -18.60
CA LYS A 59 -7.71 2.30 -19.32
C LYS A 59 -8.44 3.26 -20.27
N GLN A 60 -8.00 4.50 -20.37
CA GLN A 60 -8.69 5.53 -21.14
C GLN A 60 -7.75 6.12 -22.21
N ASP A 61 -7.32 5.29 -23.14
CA ASP A 61 -6.83 5.79 -24.42
C ASP A 61 -8.03 5.70 -25.38
N ASP A 62 -8.61 6.86 -25.73
CA ASP A 62 -9.77 6.96 -26.62
C ASP A 62 -9.26 6.79 -28.06
N PHE A 63 -9.41 5.59 -28.62
CA PHE A 63 -8.93 5.24 -29.97
C PHE A 63 -9.83 5.76 -31.11
N ASP A 64 -10.64 6.80 -30.85
CA ASP A 64 -11.61 7.33 -31.81
C ASP A 64 -10.95 7.96 -33.04
N ASP A 65 -9.71 8.43 -32.90
CA ASP A 65 -8.90 8.99 -34.00
C ASP A 65 -8.14 7.93 -34.82
N VAL A 66 -8.23 6.63 -34.47
CA VAL A 66 -7.55 5.56 -35.19
C VAL A 66 -8.49 4.95 -36.23
N PRO A 67 -8.24 5.13 -37.54
CA PRO A 67 -9.07 4.52 -38.58
C PRO A 67 -8.96 2.99 -38.51
N MET A 68 -10.09 2.32 -38.29
CA MET A 68 -10.12 0.85 -38.28
C MET A 68 -9.91 0.31 -39.70
N PRO A 69 -9.10 -0.74 -39.88
CA PRO A 69 -8.97 -1.40 -41.17
C PRO A 69 -10.32 -2.00 -41.57
N SER A 70 -10.62 -1.97 -42.87
CA SER A 70 -11.83 -2.60 -43.41
C SER A 70 -11.91 -4.07 -42.96
N PRO A 71 -13.05 -4.54 -42.43
CA PRO A 71 -13.21 -5.93 -42.05
C PRO A 71 -12.88 -6.82 -43.25
N PRO A 72 -12.24 -7.99 -43.03
CA PRO A 72 -11.93 -8.90 -44.12
C PRO A 72 -13.23 -9.21 -44.86
N SER A 73 -13.26 -8.92 -46.17
CA SER A 73 -14.40 -9.24 -47.01
C SER A 73 -14.66 -10.73 -46.93
N THR A 74 -15.82 -11.11 -46.40
CA THR A 74 -16.23 -12.51 -46.21
C THR A 74 -16.16 -13.34 -47.49
N ALA A 75 -16.20 -12.68 -48.65
CA ALA A 75 -16.03 -13.27 -49.97
C ALA A 75 -14.72 -14.06 -50.14
N ASN A 76 -13.59 -13.54 -49.63
CA ASN A 76 -12.28 -14.21 -49.81
C ASN A 76 -12.06 -15.34 -48.79
N SER A 77 -12.71 -15.28 -47.63
CA SER A 77 -12.65 -16.33 -46.60
C SER A 77 -13.53 -17.54 -46.93
N GLU A 78 -14.68 -17.32 -47.59
CA GLU A 78 -15.53 -18.41 -48.08
C GLU A 78 -14.90 -19.14 -49.27
N GLU A 79 -14.26 -18.41 -50.20
CA GLU A 79 -13.53 -19.02 -51.32
C GLU A 79 -12.37 -19.90 -50.83
N LYS A 80 -11.60 -19.44 -49.83
CA LYS A 80 -10.47 -20.19 -49.27
C LYS A 80 -10.90 -21.46 -48.51
N LEU A 81 -12.03 -21.41 -47.78
CA LEU A 81 -12.57 -22.59 -47.08
C LEU A 81 -13.09 -23.69 -48.02
N THR A 82 -13.47 -23.33 -49.25
CA THR A 82 -13.97 -24.28 -50.25
C THR A 82 -12.84 -24.94 -51.04
N ASN A 83 -11.74 -24.22 -51.28
CA ASN A 83 -10.58 -24.71 -52.02
C ASN A 83 -9.70 -25.65 -51.18
N ASP A 84 -9.58 -25.42 -49.86
CA ASP A 84 -8.85 -26.31 -48.94
C ASP A 84 -9.59 -27.65 -48.66
N ARG A 85 -10.83 -27.83 -49.14
CA ARG A 85 -11.65 -29.05 -48.96
C ARG A 85 -11.76 -29.94 -50.21
N LYS A 86 -10.98 -29.66 -51.27
CA LYS A 86 -10.96 -30.45 -52.51
C LYS A 86 -9.56 -31.01 -52.76
#